data_AF-A0A1A7X332-F1
#
_entry.id   AF-A0A1A7X332-F1
#
_cell.length_a   1.000
_cell.length_b   1.000
_cell.length_c   1.000
_cell.angle_alpha   90.00
_cell.angle_beta   90.00
_cell.angle_gamma   90.00
#
_symmetry.space_group_name_H-M   'P 1'
#
loop_
_entity.id
_entity.type
_entity.pdbx_description
1 polymer ?
#
loop_
_entity_poly.entity_id
_entity_poly.type
_entity_poly.pdbx_seq_one_letter_code
_entity_poly.pdbx_strand_id
1 'polypeptide(L)'
;KATAQMEERLAEFIQAFSPESVLPLADGVLSFIHHQLAELSRDCLAKSREGLITSVYFFELQENLEKLLHDAFERSESSEVAFVTELVKKLLIIISRPARLLECLEFNPEEFYHLLEAAEDHAKEGHLMKTDIPRYIISQLGLTRDPIEEMVNLDSYDSEGPITPETDDSTEGKIRAMKPPGEADFQTIKLISNGAYGAVYLVRHLETHQRFAMKKINK
;
A
#
# COMPACT_ATOMS: atom_id res chain seq x y z
N LYS A 1 -7.12 -23.02 -9.32
CA LYS A 1 -8.29 -22.80 -8.44
C LYS A 1 -8.89 -21.40 -8.61
N ALA A 2 -8.09 -20.32 -8.59
CA ALA A 2 -8.59 -18.96 -8.84
C ALA A 2 -9.12 -18.75 -10.27
N THR A 3 -8.39 -19.23 -11.29
CA THR A 3 -8.81 -19.17 -12.70
C THR A 3 -10.15 -19.91 -12.93
N ALA A 4 -10.29 -21.14 -12.45
CA ALA A 4 -11.54 -21.90 -12.56
C ALA A 4 -12.74 -21.18 -11.89
N GLN A 5 -12.52 -20.53 -10.74
CA GLN A 5 -13.56 -19.71 -10.09
C GLN A 5 -13.92 -18.47 -10.91
N MET A 6 -12.93 -17.84 -11.56
CA MET A 6 -13.17 -16.73 -12.48
C MET A 6 -14.01 -17.18 -13.67
N GLU A 7 -13.66 -18.33 -14.29
CA GLU A 7 -14.37 -18.88 -15.44
C GLU A 7 -15.85 -19.18 -15.13
N GLU A 8 -16.13 -19.78 -13.97
CA GLU A 8 -17.50 -20.05 -13.51
C GLU A 8 -18.28 -18.74 -13.36
N ARG A 9 -17.71 -17.75 -12.66
CA ARG A 9 -18.36 -16.45 -12.45
C ARG A 9 -18.51 -15.64 -13.74
N LEU A 10 -17.57 -15.76 -14.69
CA LEU A 10 -17.68 -15.17 -16.02
C LEU A 10 -18.81 -15.81 -16.82
N ALA A 11 -18.93 -17.15 -16.78
CA ALA A 11 -20.00 -17.86 -17.47
C ALA A 11 -21.38 -17.44 -16.93
N GLU A 12 -21.54 -17.36 -15.60
CA GLU A 12 -22.75 -16.84 -14.96
C GLU A 12 -23.03 -15.38 -15.35
N PHE A 13 -22.00 -14.53 -15.39
CA PHE A 13 -22.13 -13.14 -15.80
C PHE A 13 -22.62 -13.01 -17.25
N ILE A 14 -22.01 -13.75 -18.18
CA ILE A 14 -22.40 -13.73 -19.60
C ILE A 14 -23.84 -14.22 -19.78
N GLN A 15 -24.25 -15.24 -19.04
CA GLN A 15 -25.61 -15.77 -19.11
C GLN A 15 -26.64 -14.78 -18.54
N ALA A 16 -26.33 -14.13 -17.42
CA ALA A 16 -27.24 -13.20 -16.74
C ALA A 16 -27.38 -11.84 -17.45
N PHE A 17 -26.35 -11.43 -18.20
CA PHE A 17 -26.29 -10.12 -18.85
C PHE A 17 -26.09 -10.23 -20.36
N SER A 18 -26.57 -11.32 -20.96
CA SER A 18 -26.63 -11.41 -22.42
C SER A 18 -27.56 -10.28 -22.93
N PRO A 19 -27.21 -9.58 -24.02
CA PRO A 19 -28.08 -8.57 -24.63
C PRO A 19 -29.44 -9.10 -25.06
N GLU A 20 -29.61 -10.41 -25.21
CA GLU A 20 -30.90 -11.08 -25.46
C GLU A 20 -31.73 -11.29 -24.18
N SER A 21 -31.08 -11.30 -23.01
CA SER A 21 -31.71 -11.56 -21.70
C SER A 21 -32.10 -10.29 -20.96
N VAL A 22 -31.51 -9.16 -21.31
CA VAL A 22 -31.78 -7.84 -20.72
C VAL A 22 -32.58 -7.01 -21.73
N LEU A 23 -33.56 -6.24 -21.25
CA LEU A 23 -34.32 -5.33 -22.11
C LEU A 23 -33.35 -4.35 -22.81
N PRO A 24 -33.54 -4.04 -24.10
CA PRO A 24 -32.67 -3.10 -24.81
C PRO A 24 -32.64 -1.76 -24.08
N LEU A 25 -31.42 -1.26 -23.83
CA LEU A 25 -31.21 0.08 -23.30
C LEU A 25 -31.76 1.10 -24.31
N ALA A 26 -32.45 2.13 -23.82
CA ALA A 26 -33.05 3.14 -24.69
C ALA A 26 -31.96 3.99 -25.39
N ASP A 27 -30.78 4.09 -24.77
CA ASP A 27 -29.62 4.76 -25.31
C ASP A 27 -28.78 3.83 -26.20
N GLY A 28 -28.64 4.19 -27.48
CA GLY A 28 -27.83 3.45 -28.44
C GLY A 28 -26.34 3.36 -28.08
N VAL A 29 -25.79 4.37 -27.40
CA VAL A 29 -24.40 4.37 -26.93
C VAL A 29 -24.23 3.35 -25.80
N LEU A 30 -25.15 3.36 -24.81
CA LEU A 30 -25.10 2.40 -23.70
C LEU A 30 -25.40 0.98 -24.17
N SER A 31 -26.28 0.82 -25.16
CA SER A 31 -26.54 -0.47 -25.80
C SER A 31 -25.27 -1.00 -26.47
N PHE A 32 -24.53 -0.17 -27.20
CA PHE A 32 -23.24 -0.55 -27.77
C PHE A 32 -22.22 -0.96 -26.69
N ILE A 33 -22.10 -0.17 -25.62
CA ILE A 33 -21.18 -0.47 -24.51
C ILE A 33 -21.56 -1.78 -23.83
N HIS A 34 -22.85 -2.03 -23.60
CA HIS A 34 -23.35 -3.29 -23.04
C HIS A 34 -22.95 -4.50 -23.90
N HIS A 35 -23.11 -4.40 -25.22
CA HIS A 35 -22.66 -5.44 -26.14
C HIS A 35 -21.14 -5.64 -26.07
N GLN A 36 -20.37 -4.56 -26.01
CA GLN A 36 -18.92 -4.62 -25.91
C GLN A 36 -18.46 -5.32 -24.62
N LEU A 37 -19.13 -5.06 -23.48
CA LEU A 37 -18.85 -5.75 -22.22
C LEU A 37 -19.15 -7.25 -22.30
N ALA A 38 -20.24 -7.63 -22.95
CA ALA A 38 -20.57 -9.04 -23.17
C ALA A 38 -19.53 -9.74 -24.04
N GLU A 39 -19.06 -9.09 -25.12
CA GLU A 39 -18.00 -9.61 -25.98
C GLU A 39 -16.66 -9.74 -25.26
N LEU A 40 -16.23 -8.72 -24.50
CA LEU A 40 -15.00 -8.78 -23.71
C LEU A 40 -15.04 -9.90 -22.67
N SER A 41 -16.20 -10.11 -22.04
CA SER A 41 -16.40 -11.20 -21.08
C SER A 41 -16.29 -12.57 -21.76
N ARG A 42 -16.87 -12.72 -22.96
CA ARG A 42 -16.79 -13.94 -23.76
C ARG A 42 -15.36 -14.23 -24.23
N ASP A 43 -14.65 -13.22 -24.73
CA ASP A 43 -13.25 -13.35 -25.13
C ASP A 43 -12.38 -13.73 -23.93
N CYS A 44 -12.52 -13.06 -22.80
CA CYS A 44 -11.78 -13.38 -21.58
C CYS A 44 -12.01 -14.83 -21.13
N LEU A 45 -13.26 -15.30 -21.16
CA LEU A 45 -13.58 -16.70 -20.84
C LEU A 45 -12.94 -17.68 -21.83
N ALA A 46 -12.96 -17.39 -23.13
CA ALA A 46 -12.35 -18.22 -24.16
C ALA A 46 -10.82 -18.28 -23.98
N LYS A 47 -10.17 -17.13 -23.83
CA LYS A 47 -8.72 -17.01 -23.57
C LYS A 47 -8.30 -17.73 -22.30
N SER A 48 -9.11 -17.67 -21.24
CA SER A 48 -8.86 -18.41 -19.99
C SER A 48 -8.86 -19.92 -20.22
N ARG A 49 -9.85 -20.44 -20.96
CA ARG A 49 -9.96 -21.87 -21.28
C ARG A 49 -8.86 -22.38 -22.20
N GLU A 50 -8.38 -21.52 -23.10
CA GLU A 50 -7.25 -21.79 -23.98
C GLU A 50 -5.88 -21.65 -23.28
N GLY A 51 -5.84 -21.11 -22.06
CA GLY A 51 -4.60 -20.87 -21.32
C GLY A 51 -3.75 -19.72 -21.89
N LEU A 52 -4.38 -18.78 -22.60
CA LEU A 52 -3.72 -17.64 -23.25
C LEU A 52 -3.76 -16.33 -22.42
N ILE A 53 -4.18 -16.41 -21.16
CA ILE A 53 -4.25 -15.27 -20.26
C ILE A 53 -2.84 -14.93 -19.72
N THR A 54 -2.42 -13.68 -19.91
CA THR A 54 -1.17 -13.09 -19.41
C THR A 54 -1.47 -11.87 -18.52
N SER A 55 -0.49 -11.38 -17.76
CA SER A 55 -0.67 -10.13 -17.00
C SER A 55 -1.00 -8.95 -17.92
N VAL A 56 -0.33 -8.89 -19.08
CA VAL A 56 -0.57 -7.86 -20.12
C VAL A 56 -2.02 -7.89 -20.60
N TYR A 57 -2.58 -9.08 -20.84
CA TYR A 57 -3.98 -9.20 -21.26
C TYR A 57 -4.94 -8.62 -20.22
N PHE A 58 -4.73 -8.90 -18.92
CA PHE A 58 -5.59 -8.34 -17.88
C PHE A 58 -5.45 -6.82 -17.76
N PHE A 59 -4.25 -6.29 -17.96
CA PHE A 59 -4.02 -4.85 -17.99
C PHE A 59 -4.78 -4.19 -19.15
N GLU A 60 -4.64 -4.70 -20.38
CA GLU A 60 -5.38 -4.21 -21.54
C GLU A 60 -6.90 -4.34 -21.37
N LEU A 61 -7.36 -5.46 -20.80
CA LEU A 61 -8.78 -5.66 -20.50
C LEU A 61 -9.28 -4.61 -19.49
N GLN A 62 -8.52 -4.33 -18.44
CA GLN A 62 -8.88 -3.30 -17.46
C GLN A 62 -8.95 -1.91 -18.10
N GLU A 63 -7.96 -1.50 -18.89
CA GLU A 63 -7.96 -0.21 -19.58
C GLU A 63 -9.16 -0.08 -20.53
N ASN A 64 -9.48 -1.15 -21.27
CA ASN A 64 -10.66 -1.18 -22.14
C ASN A 64 -11.97 -1.00 -21.35
N LEU A 65 -12.08 -1.64 -20.19
CA LEU A 65 -13.25 -1.49 -19.31
C LEU A 65 -13.38 -0.09 -18.72
N GLU A 66 -12.27 0.53 -18.32
CA GLU A 66 -12.24 1.90 -17.82
C GLU A 66 -12.59 2.91 -18.91
N LYS A 67 -12.09 2.70 -20.14
CA LYS A 67 -12.44 3.53 -21.30
C LYS A 67 -13.92 3.44 -21.64
N LEU A 68 -14.50 2.24 -21.67
CA LEU A 68 -15.93 2.05 -21.90
C LEU A 68 -16.77 2.72 -20.83
N LEU A 69 -16.32 2.64 -19.57
CA LEU A 69 -17.00 3.31 -18.46
C LEU A 69 -16.93 4.83 -18.61
N HIS A 70 -15.78 5.37 -19.01
CA HIS A 70 -15.64 6.80 -19.27
C HIS A 70 -16.52 7.26 -20.44
N ASP A 71 -16.55 6.52 -21.55
CA ASP A 71 -17.44 6.80 -22.68
C ASP A 71 -18.92 6.78 -22.27
N ALA A 72 -19.33 5.90 -21.35
CA ALA A 72 -20.68 5.88 -20.80
C ALA A 72 -21.02 7.17 -20.04
N PHE A 73 -20.09 7.72 -19.26
CA PHE A 73 -20.29 8.96 -18.51
C PHE A 73 -20.25 10.22 -19.38
N GLU A 74 -19.38 10.26 -20.39
CA GLU A 74 -19.22 11.45 -21.25
C GLU A 74 -20.33 11.56 -22.31
N ARG A 75 -20.86 10.43 -22.77
CA ARG A 75 -21.76 10.39 -23.94
C ARG A 75 -23.22 10.08 -23.61
N SER A 76 -23.53 9.79 -22.34
CA SER A 76 -24.90 9.49 -21.91
C SER A 76 -25.27 10.22 -20.63
N GLU A 77 -26.43 10.86 -20.62
CA GLU A 77 -27.07 11.43 -19.43
C GLU A 77 -28.19 10.51 -18.87
N SER A 78 -28.31 9.30 -19.41
CA SER A 78 -29.37 8.36 -19.03
C SER A 78 -29.15 7.81 -17.62
N SER A 79 -30.25 7.53 -16.90
CA SER A 79 -30.19 6.81 -15.62
C SER A 79 -29.62 5.38 -15.77
N GLU A 80 -29.61 4.85 -17.00
CA GLU A 80 -29.06 3.56 -17.37
C GLU A 80 -27.53 3.48 -17.25
N VAL A 81 -26.82 4.62 -17.17
CA VAL A 81 -25.37 4.66 -16.93
C VAL A 81 -25.00 3.94 -15.63
N ALA A 82 -25.86 4.02 -14.60
CA ALA A 82 -25.65 3.33 -13.34
C ALA A 82 -25.63 1.80 -13.50
N PHE A 83 -26.48 1.26 -14.37
CA PHE A 83 -26.52 -0.18 -14.67
C PHE A 83 -25.24 -0.63 -15.36
N VAL A 84 -24.80 0.07 -16.41
CA VAL A 84 -23.54 -0.24 -17.11
C VAL A 84 -22.34 -0.13 -16.17
N THR A 85 -22.33 0.89 -15.32
CA THR A 85 -21.30 1.07 -14.28
C THR A 85 -21.23 -0.13 -13.34
N GLU A 86 -22.36 -0.67 -12.91
CA GLU A 86 -22.42 -1.84 -12.05
C GLU A 86 -21.87 -3.09 -12.77
N LEU A 87 -22.19 -3.26 -14.06
CA LEU A 87 -21.67 -4.37 -14.86
C LEU A 87 -20.14 -4.33 -14.98
N VAL A 88 -19.58 -3.17 -15.32
CA VAL A 88 -18.11 -2.98 -15.40
C VAL A 88 -17.47 -3.33 -14.06
N LYS A 89 -18.00 -2.80 -12.95
CA LYS A 89 -17.49 -3.10 -11.60
C LYS A 89 -17.57 -4.59 -11.27
N LYS A 90 -18.68 -5.24 -11.61
CA LYS A 90 -18.87 -6.67 -11.36
C LYS A 90 -17.86 -7.50 -12.16
N LEU A 91 -17.58 -7.15 -13.41
CA LEU A 91 -16.57 -7.81 -14.23
C LEU A 91 -15.15 -7.61 -13.68
N LEU A 92 -14.78 -6.38 -13.30
CA LEU A 92 -13.50 -6.08 -12.65
C LEU A 92 -13.30 -6.92 -11.37
N ILE A 93 -14.35 -7.07 -10.55
CA ILE A 93 -14.30 -7.91 -9.34
C ILE A 93 -14.03 -9.37 -9.69
N ILE A 94 -14.64 -9.91 -10.76
CA ILE A 94 -14.46 -11.30 -11.19
C ILE A 94 -12.99 -11.55 -11.60
N ILE A 95 -12.40 -10.64 -12.37
CA ILE A 95 -11.03 -10.79 -12.90
C ILE A 95 -9.92 -10.33 -11.92
N SER A 96 -10.25 -9.55 -10.89
CA SER A 96 -9.27 -8.93 -9.97
C SER A 96 -8.31 -9.91 -9.29
N ARG A 97 -8.83 -11.02 -8.77
CA ARG A 97 -8.03 -12.02 -8.06
C ARG A 97 -7.04 -12.75 -8.98
N PRO A 98 -7.47 -13.35 -10.12
CA PRO A 98 -6.53 -13.98 -11.04
C PRO A 98 -5.54 -12.99 -11.64
N ALA A 99 -5.94 -11.75 -11.95
CA ALA A 99 -5.03 -10.71 -12.43
C ALA A 99 -3.89 -10.45 -11.42
N ARG A 100 -4.24 -10.18 -10.16
CA ARG A 100 -3.23 -9.93 -9.11
C ARG A 100 -2.34 -11.14 -8.82
N LEU A 101 -2.89 -12.35 -8.90
CA LEU A 101 -2.10 -13.57 -8.72
C LEU A 101 -1.13 -13.77 -9.89
N LEU A 102 -1.55 -13.45 -11.12
CA LEU A 102 -0.71 -13.55 -12.30
C LEU A 102 0.41 -12.52 -12.29
N GLU A 103 0.11 -11.29 -11.87
CA GLU A 103 1.11 -10.25 -11.59
C GLU A 103 2.17 -10.74 -10.59
N CYS A 104 1.76 -11.42 -9.51
CA CYS A 104 2.70 -11.99 -8.54
C CYS A 104 3.55 -13.15 -9.09
N LEU A 105 3.03 -13.90 -10.06
CA LEU A 105 3.74 -15.01 -10.70
C LEU A 105 4.74 -14.52 -11.75
N GLU A 106 4.40 -13.44 -12.45
CA GLU A 106 5.26 -12.80 -13.45
C GLU A 106 6.20 -11.76 -12.79
N PHE A 107 6.02 -11.44 -11.51
CA PHE A 107 6.86 -10.50 -10.77
C PHE A 107 8.32 -10.96 -10.73
N ASN A 108 9.20 -10.16 -11.33
CA ASN A 108 10.63 -10.34 -11.31
C ASN A 108 11.28 -9.38 -10.30
N PRO A 109 11.90 -9.86 -9.20
CA PRO A 109 12.54 -8.99 -8.22
C PRO A 109 13.72 -8.22 -8.79
N GLU A 110 14.51 -8.79 -9.72
CA GLU A 110 15.63 -8.08 -10.33
C GLU A 110 15.17 -6.86 -11.13
N GLU A 111 14.10 -6.99 -11.92
CA GLU A 111 13.52 -5.86 -12.68
C GLU A 111 13.02 -4.76 -11.73
N PHE A 112 12.39 -5.15 -10.62
CA PHE A 112 11.95 -4.22 -9.59
C PHE A 112 13.13 -3.47 -8.94
N TYR A 113 14.23 -4.16 -8.63
CA TYR A 113 15.43 -3.51 -8.07
C TYR A 113 16.08 -2.55 -9.06
N HIS A 114 16.17 -2.88 -10.35
CA HIS A 114 16.67 -1.96 -11.37
C HIS A 114 15.78 -0.73 -11.54
N LEU A 115 14.46 -0.91 -11.51
CA LEU A 115 13.51 0.20 -11.57
C LEU A 115 13.59 1.07 -10.30
N LEU A 116 13.79 0.46 -9.13
CA LEU A 116 13.99 1.17 -7.86
C LEU A 116 15.29 1.97 -7.86
N GLU A 117 16.40 1.39 -8.33
CA GLU A 117 17.70 2.04 -8.47
C GLU A 117 17.59 3.23 -9.44
N ALA A 118 16.97 3.03 -10.61
CA ALA A 118 16.71 4.11 -11.56
C ALA A 118 15.88 5.23 -10.92
N ALA A 119 14.81 4.90 -10.20
CA ALA A 119 13.98 5.90 -9.50
C ALA A 119 14.75 6.63 -8.39
N GLU A 120 15.65 5.94 -7.68
CA GLU A 120 16.53 6.51 -6.66
C GLU A 120 17.52 7.51 -7.27
N ASP A 121 18.14 7.17 -8.41
CA ASP A 121 19.03 8.06 -9.14
C ASP A 121 18.29 9.33 -9.61
N HIS A 122 17.07 9.19 -10.13
CA HIS A 122 16.23 10.33 -10.51
C HIS A 122 15.86 11.22 -9.30
N ALA A 123 15.63 10.61 -8.13
CA ALA A 123 15.34 11.35 -6.89
C ALA A 123 16.59 12.06 -6.33
N LYS A 124 17.78 11.51 -6.53
CA LYS A 124 19.08 12.08 -6.14
C LYS A 124 19.53 13.22 -7.05
N GLU A 125 19.31 13.11 -8.36
CA GLU A 125 19.75 14.11 -9.36
C GLU A 125 18.88 15.37 -9.42
N GLY A 126 17.64 15.31 -8.92
CA GLY A 126 16.85 16.45 -8.52
C GLY A 126 16.64 17.55 -9.57
N HIS A 127 15.51 17.54 -10.27
CA HIS A 127 14.83 18.75 -10.70
C HIS A 127 13.32 18.49 -10.89
N LEU A 128 12.50 19.29 -10.19
CA LEU A 128 11.06 19.50 -10.38
C LEU A 128 10.09 18.47 -9.75
N MET A 129 9.77 18.65 -8.46
CA MET A 129 8.42 18.96 -7.95
C MET A 129 8.42 18.93 -6.40
N LYS A 130 7.90 19.99 -5.79
CA LYS A 130 7.87 20.19 -4.34
C LYS A 130 6.78 19.34 -3.65
N THR A 131 6.65 18.03 -3.91
CA THR A 131 5.74 17.13 -3.16
C THR A 131 5.94 15.67 -3.57
N ASP A 132 7.16 15.14 -3.55
CA ASP A 132 7.35 13.72 -3.89
C ASP A 132 7.48 12.82 -2.64
N ILE A 133 6.60 11.83 -2.56
CA ILE A 133 6.58 10.78 -1.52
C ILE A 133 7.96 10.10 -1.39
N PRO A 134 8.68 9.76 -2.47
CA PRO A 134 10.02 9.19 -2.39
C PRO A 134 11.03 10.09 -1.67
N ARG A 135 11.03 11.39 -1.94
CA ARG A 135 11.94 12.35 -1.30
C ARG A 135 11.60 12.57 0.18
N TYR A 136 10.31 12.57 0.52
CA TYR A 136 9.87 12.58 1.91
C TYR A 136 10.38 11.34 2.65
N ILE A 137 10.21 10.14 2.07
CA ILE A 137 10.69 8.88 2.63
C ILE A 137 12.21 8.91 2.84
N ILE A 138 12.99 9.30 1.83
CA ILE A 138 14.46 9.41 1.95
C ILE A 138 14.85 10.37 3.08
N SER A 139 14.20 11.54 3.16
CA SER A 139 14.51 12.55 4.17
C SER A 139 14.16 12.12 5.59
N GLN A 140 13.06 11.38 5.78
CA GLN A 140 12.59 10.95 7.10
C GLN A 140 13.28 9.67 7.58
N LEU A 141 13.64 8.78 6.65
CA LEU A 141 14.29 7.51 6.97
C LEU A 141 15.82 7.59 6.97
N GLY A 142 16.41 8.71 6.52
CA GLY A 142 17.86 8.88 6.51
C GLY A 142 18.59 7.86 5.63
N LEU A 143 17.93 7.38 4.57
CA LEU A 143 18.42 6.27 3.73
C LEU A 143 19.73 6.58 2.99
N THR A 144 20.11 7.86 2.88
CA THR A 144 21.35 8.32 2.24
C THR A 144 22.49 8.61 3.23
N ARG A 145 22.31 8.35 4.54
CA ARG A 145 23.40 8.50 5.51
C ARG A 145 24.16 7.19 5.66
N ASP A 146 25.44 7.20 5.27
CA ASP A 146 26.36 6.12 5.62
C ASP A 146 26.48 6.04 7.15
N PRO A 147 26.20 4.88 7.79
CA PRO A 147 26.29 4.72 9.25
C PRO A 147 27.68 5.00 9.82
N ILE A 148 28.69 5.07 8.95
CA ILE A 148 30.10 5.21 9.31
C ILE A 148 30.51 6.69 9.38
N GLU A 149 29.97 7.57 8.54
CA GLU A 149 30.34 9.01 8.58
C GLU A 149 29.87 9.71 9.86
N GLU A 150 28.78 9.25 10.47
CA GLU A 150 28.26 9.81 11.73
C GLU A 150 29.13 9.45 12.94
N MET A 151 29.94 8.39 12.86
CA MET A 151 30.92 8.04 13.90
C MET A 151 32.23 8.84 13.79
N VAL A 152 32.57 9.36 12.60
CA VAL A 152 33.85 10.05 12.36
C VAL A 152 33.78 11.54 12.73
N ASN A 153 32.57 12.12 12.82
CA ASN A 153 32.40 13.54 13.16
C ASN A 153 32.39 13.84 14.68
N LEU A 154 32.53 12.83 15.54
CA LEU A 154 32.54 13.01 17.00
C LEU A 154 33.94 13.22 17.60
N ASP A 155 35.01 13.08 16.79
CA ASP A 155 36.40 13.22 17.25
C ASP A 155 37.03 14.58 16.90
N SER A 156 36.24 15.57 16.49
CA SER A 156 36.74 16.93 16.33
C SER A 156 35.67 17.95 16.68
N TYR A 157 35.72 18.49 17.89
CA TYR A 157 35.70 19.93 18.18
C TYR A 157 35.76 20.10 19.71
N ASP A 158 36.94 20.50 20.15
CA ASP A 158 37.30 20.93 21.50
C ASP A 158 36.53 22.21 21.88
N SER A 159 36.10 22.27 23.15
CA SER A 159 35.78 23.46 23.96
C SER A 159 34.85 24.56 23.38
N GLU A 160 33.62 24.65 23.90
CA GLU A 160 33.13 25.76 24.75
C GLU A 160 31.61 25.62 24.97
N GLY A 161 31.19 25.59 26.23
CA GLY A 161 29.81 25.28 26.65
C GLY A 161 28.83 26.46 26.53
N PRO A 162 27.50 26.21 26.53
CA PRO A 162 26.50 27.27 26.53
C PRO A 162 26.14 27.71 27.95
N ILE A 163 26.35 29.00 28.20
CA ILE A 163 25.75 29.86 29.23
C ILE A 163 24.29 29.50 29.55
N THR A 164 24.05 29.03 30.77
CA THR A 164 22.78 29.14 31.49
C THR A 164 22.93 30.16 32.61
N PRO A 165 22.02 31.14 32.79
CA PRO A 165 22.11 32.05 33.91
C PRO A 165 21.77 31.32 35.21
N GLU A 166 22.59 31.63 36.19
CA GLU A 166 22.71 31.02 37.49
C GLU A 166 21.48 31.22 38.37
N THR A 167 21.15 30.21 39.17
CA THR A 167 20.92 30.46 40.59
C THR A 167 21.51 29.30 41.38
N ASP A 168 22.56 29.68 42.09
CA ASP A 168 23.38 28.96 43.04
C ASP A 168 22.55 28.26 44.13
N ASP A 169 22.74 26.96 44.35
CA ASP A 169 23.51 26.52 45.53
C ASP A 169 23.75 25.00 45.45
N SER A 170 24.93 24.65 45.90
CA SER A 170 25.60 23.37 45.78
C SER A 170 25.00 22.32 46.69
N THR A 171 24.98 21.06 46.22
CA THR A 171 25.56 19.92 46.97
C THR A 171 25.61 18.68 46.07
N GLU A 172 26.78 18.52 45.49
CA GLU A 172 27.51 17.27 45.24
C GLU A 172 26.74 15.92 45.26
N GLY A 173 26.82 15.23 44.12
CA GLY A 173 27.49 13.93 44.11
C GLY A 173 26.71 12.74 44.68
N LYS A 174 25.86 12.14 43.84
CA LYS A 174 25.84 10.67 43.73
C LYS A 174 25.31 10.24 42.37
N ILE A 175 26.23 9.93 41.46
CA ILE A 175 25.98 9.00 40.37
C ILE A 175 25.60 7.68 41.04
N ARG A 176 24.31 7.48 41.31
CA ARG A 176 23.80 6.17 41.72
C ARG A 176 23.96 5.29 40.50
N ALA A 177 24.83 4.29 40.59
CA ALA A 177 24.93 3.22 39.62
C ALA A 177 23.50 2.79 39.24
N MET A 178 23.07 3.14 38.03
CA MET A 178 21.74 2.78 37.55
C MET A 178 21.75 1.26 37.42
N LYS A 179 21.08 0.59 38.37
CA LYS A 179 20.66 -0.78 38.15
C LYS A 179 19.87 -0.80 36.83
N PRO A 180 20.08 -1.78 35.95
CA PRO A 180 19.24 -1.92 34.78
C PRO A 180 17.78 -1.99 35.27
N PRO A 181 16.89 -1.13 34.75
CA PRO A 181 15.53 -1.05 35.25
C PRO A 181 14.84 -2.40 35.03
N GLY A 182 14.37 -3.01 36.12
CA GLY A 182 13.68 -4.29 36.10
C GLY A 182 12.19 -4.11 35.85
N GLU A 183 11.48 -5.19 35.54
CA GLU A 183 10.01 -5.13 35.34
C GLU A 183 9.27 -4.59 36.58
N ALA A 184 9.80 -4.83 37.78
CA ALA A 184 9.24 -4.37 39.05
C ALA A 184 9.27 -2.83 39.24
N ASP A 185 10.12 -2.12 38.50
CA ASP A 185 10.24 -0.66 38.59
C ASP A 185 9.12 0.06 37.82
N PHE A 186 8.29 -0.70 37.10
CA PHE A 186 7.25 -0.17 36.22
C PHE A 186 5.85 -0.66 36.61
N GLN A 187 4.91 0.28 36.66
CA GLN A 187 3.49 0.00 36.71
C GLN A 187 2.92 -0.15 35.28
N THR A 188 2.26 -1.27 34.99
CA THR A 188 1.52 -1.43 33.73
C THR A 188 0.22 -0.63 33.78
N ILE A 189 0.02 0.24 32.78
CA ILE A 189 -1.19 1.07 32.67
C ILE A 189 -2.19 0.41 31.73
N LYS A 190 -1.80 0.15 30.48
CA LYS A 190 -2.69 -0.43 29.47
C LYS A 190 -1.93 -1.16 28.38
N LEU A 191 -2.57 -2.15 27.77
CA LEU A 191 -2.14 -2.73 26.52
C LEU A 191 -2.34 -1.72 25.38
N ILE A 192 -1.34 -1.53 24.54
CA ILE A 192 -1.39 -0.59 23.39
C ILE A 192 -1.24 -1.27 22.03
N SER A 193 -0.68 -2.48 21.97
CA SER A 193 -0.63 -3.29 20.74
C SER A 193 -0.51 -4.78 21.06
N ASN A 194 -1.17 -5.62 20.28
CA ASN A 194 -1.09 -7.08 20.39
C ASN A 194 -0.81 -7.69 19.01
N GLY A 195 0.42 -8.15 18.79
CA GLY A 195 0.87 -8.73 17.53
C GLY A 195 1.18 -10.22 17.65
N ALA A 196 1.40 -10.87 16.51
CA ALA A 196 1.71 -12.30 16.43
C ALA A 196 2.97 -12.72 17.22
N TYR A 197 3.92 -11.79 17.41
CA TYR A 197 5.22 -12.04 18.05
C TYR A 197 5.34 -11.42 19.46
N GLY A 198 4.28 -10.81 19.99
CA GLY A 198 4.30 -10.21 21.32
C GLY A 198 3.34 -9.04 21.52
N ALA A 199 3.28 -8.56 22.75
CA ALA A 199 2.37 -7.50 23.19
C ALA A 199 3.16 -6.26 23.67
N VAL A 200 2.63 -5.07 23.43
CA VAL A 200 3.22 -3.80 23.87
C VAL A 200 2.31 -3.13 24.89
N TYR A 201 2.87 -2.74 26.03
CA TYR A 201 2.17 -2.12 27.14
C TYR A 201 2.66 -0.69 27.36
N LEU A 202 1.74 0.24 27.62
CA LEU A 202 2.09 1.53 28.21
C LEU A 202 2.37 1.31 29.69
N VAL A 203 3.57 1.65 30.12
CA VAL A 203 4.02 1.52 31.51
C VAL A 203 4.45 2.89 32.07
N ARG A 204 4.47 3.01 33.39
CA ARG A 204 4.97 4.18 34.12
C ARG A 204 6.02 3.74 35.12
N HIS A 205 7.19 4.39 35.09
CA HIS A 205 8.22 4.18 36.11
C HIS A 205 7.73 4.71 37.46
N LEU A 206 7.89 3.92 38.52
CA LEU A 206 7.29 4.21 39.83
C LEU A 206 7.90 5.45 40.49
N GLU A 207 9.22 5.66 40.39
CA GLU A 207 9.89 6.78 41.05
C GLU A 207 9.77 8.09 40.27
N THR A 208 9.99 8.04 38.96
CA THR A 208 10.05 9.26 38.11
C THR A 208 8.71 9.63 37.50
N HIS A 209 7.69 8.78 37.64
CA HIS A 209 6.38 8.90 36.99
C HIS A 209 6.42 9.03 35.46
N GLN A 210 7.59 8.80 34.83
CA GLN A 210 7.79 8.87 33.40
C GLN A 210 7.13 7.67 32.71
N ARG A 211 6.56 7.89 31.52
CA ARG A 211 5.83 6.88 30.75
C ARG A 211 6.70 6.28 29.65
N PHE A 212 6.60 4.97 29.46
CA PHE A 212 7.34 4.20 28.45
C PHE A 212 6.44 3.17 27.77
N ALA A 213 6.88 2.64 26.62
CA ALA A 213 6.29 1.48 25.99
C ALA A 213 7.15 0.24 26.26
N MET A 214 6.58 -0.78 26.91
CA MET A 214 7.24 -2.04 27.24
C MET A 214 6.76 -3.14 26.30
N LYS A 215 7.67 -3.67 25.46
CA LYS A 215 7.39 -4.80 24.57
C LYS A 215 7.70 -6.13 25.28
N LYS A 216 6.69 -6.97 25.46
CA LYS A 216 6.82 -8.36 25.93
C LYS A 216 6.80 -9.29 24.74
N ILE A 217 7.90 -10.02 24.52
CA ILE A 217 8.05 -11.00 23.45
C ILE A 217 7.67 -12.37 24.02
N ASN A 218 6.78 -13.11 23.36
CA ASN A 218 6.53 -14.51 23.71
C ASN A 218 7.75 -15.33 23.28
N LYS A 219 8.38 -16.04 24.24
CA LYS A 219 9.39 -17.06 23.96
C LYS A 219 8.74 -18.40 23.71
#